data_AF-A0A0F4LV00-F1
#
_entry.id   AF-A0A0F4LV00-F1
#
_cell.length_a   1.000
_cell.length_b   1.000
_cell.length_c   1.000
_cell.angle_alpha   90.00
_cell.angle_beta   90.00
_cell.angle_gamma   90.00
#
_symmetry.space_group_name_H-M   'P 1'
#
loop_
_entity.id
_entity.type
_entity.pdbx_description
1 polymer ?
#
loop_
_entity_poly.entity_id
_entity_poly.type
_entity_poly.pdbx_seq_one_letter_code
_entity_poly.pdbx_strand_id
1 'polypeptide(L)'
;MELTGRDQVTTYDWDSKPAFTQTTETQTKVRTINIYRPNGQVKTYLQTAVISRPVTINADGSKTYGNWSTDQWESYVVQELQGTQPVKSK
;
A
#
# COMPACT_ATOMS: atom_id res chain seq x y z
N MET A 1 -5.33 -3.85 18.97
CA MET A 1 -3.94 -3.67 19.40
C MET A 1 -3.32 -2.68 18.43
N GLU A 2 -3.48 -1.38 18.69
CA GLU A 2 -2.89 -0.34 17.85
C GLU A 2 -1.45 -0.12 18.31
N LEU A 3 -0.50 -0.40 17.44
CA LEU A 3 0.91 -0.10 17.66
C LEU A 3 1.12 1.39 17.37
N THR A 4 0.80 2.27 18.32
CA THR A 4 1.17 3.70 18.26
C THR A 4 2.62 3.89 18.68
N GLY A 5 3.54 3.27 17.93
CA GLY A 5 4.97 3.31 18.18
C GLY A 5 5.68 4.25 17.21
N ARG A 6 5.71 5.56 17.55
CA ARG A 6 6.67 6.55 17.03
C ARG A 6 6.61 6.86 15.51
N ASP A 7 5.42 7.11 14.97
CA ASP A 7 5.29 7.67 13.61
C ASP A 7 5.42 9.20 13.57
N GLN A 8 5.70 9.87 14.69
CA GLN A 8 5.84 11.32 14.76
C GLN A 8 7.23 11.74 15.25
N VAL A 9 7.89 12.59 14.46
CA VAL A 9 9.14 13.26 14.82
C VAL A 9 8.89 14.76 14.83
N THR A 10 9.02 15.40 15.99
CA THR A 10 8.88 16.85 16.14
C THR A 10 10.25 17.48 16.33
N THR A 11 10.60 18.45 15.50
CA THR A 11 11.84 19.22 15.64
C THR A 11 11.51 20.63 16.12
N TYR A 12 12.29 21.16 17.06
CA TYR A 12 12.10 22.50 17.64
C TYR A 12 13.17 23.47 17.13
N ASP A 13 12.80 24.74 16.99
CA ASP A 13 13.71 25.86 16.76
C ASP A 13 14.34 26.34 18.09
N TRP A 14 15.33 27.23 18.04
CA TRP A 14 16.04 27.78 19.21
C TRP A 14 15.10 28.47 20.22
N ASP A 15 13.96 29.00 19.76
CA ASP A 15 12.87 29.57 20.57
C ASP A 15 11.93 28.51 21.20
N SER A 16 12.25 27.22 21.10
CA SER A 16 11.41 26.09 21.54
C SER A 16 10.02 26.03 20.87
N LYS A 17 9.84 26.67 19.71
CA LYS A 17 8.67 26.48 18.84
C LYS A 17 8.89 25.27 17.94
N PRO A 18 7.89 24.42 17.69
CA PRO A 18 8.04 23.32 16.74
C PRO A 18 8.29 23.91 15.35
N ALA A 19 9.47 23.64 14.78
CA ALA A 19 9.84 24.05 13.44
C ALA A 19 9.04 23.25 12.40
N PHE A 20 8.90 21.94 12.63
CA PHE A 20 8.01 21.06 11.88
C PHE A 20 7.74 19.76 12.66
N THR A 21 6.66 19.08 12.28
CA THR A 21 6.34 17.71 12.70
C THR A 21 6.30 16.82 11.47
N GLN A 22 6.98 15.69 11.49
CA GLN A 22 6.91 14.68 10.45
C GLN A 22 6.01 13.52 10.88
N THR A 23 5.14 13.06 9.98
CA THR A 23 4.28 11.90 10.16
C THR A 23 4.36 10.96 8.94
N THR A 24 3.76 9.79 9.03
CA THR A 24 3.63 8.85 7.89
C THR A 24 2.17 8.75 7.44
N GLU A 25 1.92 8.90 6.15
CA GLU A 25 0.64 8.54 5.52
C GLU A 25 0.78 7.18 4.85
N THR A 26 -0.17 6.28 5.10
CA THR A 26 -0.18 4.92 4.53
C THR A 26 -1.43 4.70 3.70
N GLN A 27 -1.30 4.02 2.56
CA GLN A 27 -2.41 3.57 1.73
C GLN A 27 -2.28 2.09 1.40
N THR A 28 -3.41 1.40 1.47
CA THR A 28 -3.53 0.01 1.07
C THR A 28 -4.16 -0.07 -0.31
N LYS A 29 -3.49 -0.74 -1.25
CA LYS A 29 -4.00 -1.01 -2.60
C LYS A 29 -4.33 -2.49 -2.71
N VAL A 30 -5.54 -2.79 -3.16
CA VAL A 30 -6.01 -4.17 -3.33
C VAL A 30 -6.23 -4.44 -4.81
N ARG A 31 -5.66 -5.54 -5.30
CA ARG A 31 -5.92 -6.11 -6.62
C ARG A 31 -6.72 -7.39 -6.46
N THR A 32 -7.74 -7.53 -7.29
CA THR A 32 -8.56 -8.74 -7.36
C THR A 32 -8.20 -9.54 -8.62
N ILE A 33 -7.96 -10.84 -8.44
CA ILE A 33 -7.74 -11.80 -9.53
C ILE A 33 -8.92 -12.77 -9.56
N ASN A 34 -9.66 -12.79 -10.67
CA ASN A 34 -10.76 -13.72 -10.90
C ASN A 34 -10.37 -14.79 -11.91
N ILE A 35 -10.55 -16.06 -11.55
CA ILE A 35 -10.30 -17.23 -12.39
C ILE A 35 -11.64 -17.88 -12.72
N TYR A 36 -12.06 -17.79 -13.98
CA TYR A 36 -13.27 -18.40 -14.50
C TYR A 36 -12.98 -19.82 -14.98
N ARG A 37 -13.73 -20.80 -14.47
CA ARG A 37 -13.59 -22.21 -14.84
C ARG A 37 -14.68 -22.64 -15.83
N PRO A 38 -14.43 -23.65 -16.67
CA PRO A 38 -15.42 -24.15 -17.63
C PRO A 38 -16.72 -24.66 -16.98
N ASN A 39 -16.66 -25.12 -15.72
CA ASN A 39 -17.84 -25.53 -14.95
C ASN A 39 -18.65 -24.34 -14.38
N GLY A 40 -18.35 -23.10 -14.79
CA GLY A 40 -19.01 -21.89 -14.34
C GLY A 40 -18.53 -21.36 -12.98
N GLN A 41 -17.62 -22.05 -12.29
CA GLN A 41 -17.09 -21.56 -11.01
C GLN A 41 -16.11 -20.40 -11.21
N VAL A 42 -16.20 -19.41 -10.33
CA VAL A 42 -15.22 -18.32 -10.23
C VAL A 42 -14.42 -18.49 -8.95
N LYS A 43 -13.09 -18.48 -9.05
CA LYS A 43 -12.20 -18.34 -7.89
C LYS A 43 -11.65 -16.93 -7.86
N THR A 44 -11.67 -16.32 -6.68
CA THR A 44 -11.18 -14.96 -6.47
C THR A 44 -9.99 -14.97 -5.50
N TYR A 45 -8.93 -14.25 -5.87
CA TYR A 45 -7.74 -14.04 -5.04
C TYR A 45 -7.53 -12.54 -4.85
N LEU A 46 -7.25 -12.12 -3.62
CA LEU A 46 -6.93 -10.73 -3.29
C LEU A 46 -5.43 -10.60 -3.07
N GLN A 47 -4.84 -9.60 -3.69
CA GLN A 47 -3.45 -9.20 -3.47
C GLN A 47 -3.43 -7.80 -2.89
N THR A 48 -2.67 -7.60 -1.82
CA THR A 48 -2.59 -6.34 -1.10
C THR A 48 -1.18 -5.77 -1.23
N ALA A 49 -1.07 -4.49 -1.56
CA ALA A 49 0.15 -3.71 -1.48
C ALA A 49 -0.05 -2.57 -0.49
N VAL A 50 0.96 -2.31 0.34
CA VAL A 50 0.94 -1.22 1.33
C VAL A 50 2.05 -0.23 0.97
N ILE A 51 1.65 0.98 0.58
CA ILE A 51 2.57 2.07 0.27
C ILE A 51 2.43 3.17 1.31
N SER A 52 3.52 3.89 1.57
CA SER A 52 3.54 4.99 2.53
C SER A 52 4.32 6.18 1.98
N ARG A 53 4.04 7.37 2.50
CA ARG A 53 4.84 8.57 2.24
C ARG A 53 5.02 9.39 3.52
N PRO A 54 6.14 10.10 3.69
CA PRO A 54 6.27 11.06 4.78
C PRO A 54 5.41 12.30 4.51
N VAL A 55 4.83 12.84 5.57
CA VAL A 55 4.08 14.10 5.59
C VAL A 55 4.78 15.04 6.56
N THR A 56 5.16 16.22 6.10
CA THR A 56 5.73 17.26 6.97
C THR A 56 4.69 18.33 7.20
N ILE A 57 4.35 18.57 8.46
CA ILE A 57 3.48 19.64 8.93
C ILE A 57 4.39 20.77 9.40
N ASN A 58 4.36 21.89 8.69
CA ASN A 58 5.16 23.06 9.02
C ASN A 58 4.55 23.83 10.21
N ALA A 59 5.31 24.78 10.76
CA ALA A 59 4.86 25.62 11.87
C ALA A 59 3.56 26.41 11.58
N ASP A 60 3.30 26.76 10.32
CA ASP A 60 2.07 27.45 9.87
C ASP A 60 0.88 26.50 9.61
N GLY A 61 1.06 25.20 9.82
CA GLY A 61 0.06 24.16 9.58
C GLY A 61 -0.02 23.68 8.13
N SER A 62 0.76 24.24 7.20
CA SER A 62 0.84 23.75 5.84
C SER A 62 1.46 22.35 5.80
N LYS A 63 1.01 21.52 4.84
CA LYS A 63 1.49 20.15 4.66
C LYS A 63 2.30 20.02 3.38
N THR A 64 3.49 19.45 3.48
CA THR A 64 4.26 18.98 2.34
C THR A 64 4.32 17.46 2.34
N TYR A 65 4.23 16.86 1.15
CA TYR A 65 4.15 15.42 0.97
C TYR A 65 5.40 14.94 0.24
N GLY A 66 6.09 13.96 0.82
CA GLY A 66 7.18 13.29 0.14
C GLY A 66 6.67 12.30 -0.91
N ASN A 67 7.64 11.65 -1.56
CA ASN A 67 7.35 10.59 -2.51
C ASN A 67 6.70 9.38 -1.82
N TRP A 68 5.80 8.70 -2.52
CA TRP A 68 5.32 7.39 -2.12
C TRP A 68 6.44 6.36 -2.20
N SER A 69 6.44 5.42 -1.26
CA SER A 69 7.15 4.17 -1.39
C SER A 69 6.54 3.34 -2.53
N THR A 70 7.34 2.41 -3.03
CA THR A 70 6.88 1.39 -3.97
C THR A 70 6.69 0.08 -3.23
N ASP A 71 5.67 -0.66 -3.62
CA ASP A 71 5.46 -2.04 -3.18
C ASP A 71 5.16 -2.91 -4.40
N GLN A 72 5.42 -4.21 -4.30
CA GLN A 72 5.20 -5.16 -5.38
C GLN A 72 4.12 -6.15 -4.99
N TRP A 73 3.19 -6.41 -5.90
CA TRP A 73 2.26 -7.52 -5.70
C TRP A 73 2.98 -8.84 -5.87
N GLU A 74 2.73 -9.76 -4.95
CA GLU A 74 3.18 -11.13 -5.05
C GLU A 74 2.83 -11.75 -6.41
N SER A 75 3.74 -12.58 -6.93
CA SER A 75 3.45 -13.31 -8.16
C SER A 75 2.24 -14.24 -7.93
N TYR A 76 1.26 -14.19 -8.83
CA TYR A 76 0.18 -15.16 -8.82
C TYR A 76 0.57 -16.34 -9.71
N VAL A 77 0.91 -17.47 -9.09
CA VAL A 77 1.14 -18.72 -9.82
C VAL A 77 -0.21 -19.37 -10.10
N VAL A 78 -0.57 -19.43 -11.38
CA VAL A 78 -1.72 -20.23 -11.83
C VAL A 78 -1.35 -21.69 -11.57
N GLN A 79 -1.91 -22.29 -10.52
CA GLN A 79 -1.81 -23.74 -10.34
C GLN A 79 -2.42 -24.39 -11.59
N GLU A 80 -1.65 -25.23 -12.28
CA GLU A 80 -2.17 -26.03 -13.39
C GLU A 80 -3.37 -26.80 -12.86
N LEU A 81 -4.56 -26.38 -13.30
CA LEU A 81 -5.77 -27.15 -13.08
C LEU A 81 -5.56 -28.42 -13.88
N GLN A 82 -5.38 -29.57 -13.21
CA GLN A 82 -5.40 -30.88 -13.85
C GLN A 82 -6.57 -30.93 -14.84
N GLY A 83 -6.25 -30.88 -16.14
CA GLY A 83 -7.18 -31.18 -17.21
C GLY A 83 -7.59 -30.08 -18.20
N THR A 84 -7.16 -28.81 -18.10
CA THR A 84 -7.52 -27.82 -19.14
C THR A 84 -6.36 -26.93 -19.60
N GLN A 85 -5.98 -27.11 -20.86
CA GLN A 85 -5.05 -26.25 -21.61
C GLN A 85 -5.54 -24.79 -21.60
N PRO A 86 -4.70 -23.80 -21.23
CA PRO A 86 -5.10 -22.40 -21.26
C PRO A 86 -5.13 -21.88 -22.70
N VAL A 87 -6.32 -21.51 -23.20
CA VAL A 87 -6.44 -20.78 -24.46
C VAL A 87 -6.08 -19.31 -24.20
N LYS A 88 -4.93 -18.88 -24.72
CA LYS A 88 -4.55 -17.45 -24.73
C LYS A 88 -5.40 -16.75 -25.79
N SER A 89 -6.28 -15.83 -25.38
CA SER A 89 -6.94 -14.91 -26.30
C SER A 89 -5.97 -13.78 -26.69
N LYS A 90 -5.90 -13.50 -27.99
CA LYS A 90 -5.03 -12.54 -28.66
C LYS A 90 -5.49 -11.10 -28.45
#